data_AF-A0A353F418-F1
#
_entry.id   AF-A0A353F418-F1
#
_cell.length_a   1.000
_cell.length_b   1.000
_cell.length_c   1.000
_cell.angle_alpha   90.00
_cell.angle_beta   90.00
_cell.angle_gamma   90.00
#
_symmetry.space_group_name_H-M   'P 1'
#
loop_
_entity.id
_entity.type
_entity.pdbx_description
1 polymer ?
#
loop_
_entity_poly.entity_id
_entity_poly.type
_entity_poly.pdbx_seq_one_letter_code
_entity_poly.pdbx_strand_id
1 'polypeptide(L)' 'RAVSADKLPDYELPSHNFALLIDTPAGKDYVGTGKTFDWSIAGEFVQKNPKVPTLLAGGINPANAAE' A
#
# COMPACT_ATOMS: atom_id res chain seq x y z
N ARG A 1 7.81 -9.69 -3.82
CA ARG A 1 8.97 -8.80 -3.59
C ARG A 1 8.42 -7.37 -3.55
N ALA A 2 8.68 -6.60 -2.49
CA ALA A 2 8.21 -5.22 -2.43
C ALA A 2 8.95 -4.37 -3.48
N VAL A 3 8.21 -3.47 -4.14
CA VAL A 3 8.74 -2.50 -5.09
C VAL A 3 8.20 -1.13 -4.72
N SER A 4 9.01 -0.10 -4.92
CA SER A 4 8.52 1.29 -4.82
C SER A 4 7.53 1.57 -5.95
N ALA A 5 6.59 2.49 -5.74
CA ALA A 5 5.52 2.80 -6.70
C ALA A 5 6.05 3.31 -8.06
N ASP A 6 7.20 3.99 -8.06
CA ASP A 6 7.93 4.42 -9.27
C ASP A 6 8.65 3.28 -10.00
N LYS A 7 8.72 2.09 -9.39
CA LYS A 7 9.36 0.88 -9.92
C LYS A 7 8.37 -0.27 -10.06
N LEU A 8 7.09 0.06 -10.25
CA LEU A 8 6.10 -0.94 -10.56
C LEU A 8 6.53 -1.67 -11.83
N PRO A 9 6.50 -3.00 -11.82
CA PRO A 9 6.83 -3.77 -13.00
C PRO A 9 5.77 -3.60 -14.07
N ASP A 10 6.18 -3.73 -15.33
CA ASP A 10 5.36 -3.62 -16.53
C ASP A 10 4.70 -4.96 -16.94
N TYR A 11 4.83 -6.00 -16.12
CA TYR A 11 4.19 -7.29 -16.39
C TYR A 11 2.70 -7.29 -16.02
N GLU A 12 1.93 -8.15 -16.68
CA GLU A 12 0.53 -8.36 -16.37
C GLU A 12 0.35 -8.88 -14.93
N LEU A 13 -0.46 -8.18 -14.15
CA LEU A 13 -0.84 -8.65 -12.81
C LEU A 13 -1.57 -9.99 -12.92
N PRO A 14 -1.45 -10.87 -11.89
CA PRO A 14 -2.20 -12.12 -11.87
C PRO A 14 -3.69 -11.87 -12.11
N SER A 15 -4.35 -12.68 -12.93
CA SER A 15 -5.78 -12.50 -13.20
C SER A 15 -6.67 -12.83 -11.99
N HIS A 16 -6.16 -13.63 -11.05
CA HIS A 16 -6.88 -14.08 -9.86
C HIS A 16 -5.95 -14.23 -8.64
N ASN A 17 -6.54 -14.28 -7.44
CA ASN A 17 -5.87 -14.60 -6.18
C ASN A 17 -4.70 -13.66 -5.81
N PHE A 18 -4.83 -12.36 -6.07
CA PHE A 18 -3.85 -11.35 -5.66
C PHE A 18 -4.52 -10.16 -4.95
N ALA A 19 -3.72 -9.44 -4.17
CA ALA A 19 -4.05 -8.12 -3.67
C ALA A 19 -2.80 -7.24 -3.70
N LEU A 20 -2.98 -5.94 -3.88
CA LEU A 20 -1.92 -4.95 -3.77
C LEU A 20 -1.76 -4.54 -2.31
N LEU A 21 -0.56 -4.71 -1.75
CA LEU A 21 -0.22 -4.20 -0.42
C LEU A 21 0.44 -2.82 -0.57
N ILE A 22 -0.21 -1.77 -0.04
CA ILE A 22 0.35 -0.41 0.02
C ILE A 22 0.93 -0.22 1.42
N ASP A 23 2.24 -0.07 1.52
CA ASP A 23 2.96 0.04 2.80
C ASP A 23 3.66 1.41 2.93
N THR A 24 3.75 1.90 4.16
CA THR A 24 4.42 3.16 4.50
C THR A 24 5.94 2.97 4.45
N PRO A 25 6.68 3.76 3.64
CA PRO A 25 8.13 3.66 3.58
C PRO A 25 8.77 4.03 4.93
N ALA A 26 9.73 3.22 5.37
CA ALA A 26 10.45 3.36 6.62
C ALA A 26 11.97 3.54 6.39
N GLY A 27 12.36 4.52 5.56
CA GLY A 27 13.77 4.75 5.24
C GLY A 27 14.34 3.68 4.29
N LYS A 28 15.53 3.14 4.58
CA LYS A 28 16.16 2.08 3.74
C LYS A 28 15.55 0.69 3.96
N ASP A 29 14.82 0.53 5.06
CA ASP A 29 14.14 -0.70 5.42
C ASP A 29 12.64 -0.50 5.20
N TYR A 30 11.99 -1.44 4.52
CA TYR A 30 10.58 -1.33 4.14
C TYR A 30 9.61 -1.60 5.33
N VAL A 31 10.01 -1.36 6.58
CA VAL A 31 9.15 -1.57 7.77
C VAL A 31 9.56 -0.66 8.94
N GLY A 32 8.58 -0.07 9.66
CA GLY A 32 8.68 0.14 11.11
C GLY A 32 9.24 1.45 11.67
N THR A 33 9.05 2.62 11.03
CA THR A 33 9.47 3.91 11.65
C THR A 33 8.46 4.53 12.61
N GLY A 34 7.22 4.04 12.64
CA GLY A 34 6.12 4.67 13.41
C GLY A 34 5.65 6.02 12.83
N LYS A 35 6.15 6.43 11.66
CA LYS A 35 5.67 7.60 10.93
C LYS A 35 4.45 7.21 10.09
N THR A 36 3.39 7.98 10.19
CA THR A 36 2.19 7.84 9.37
C THR A 36 2.48 8.32 7.95
N PHE A 37 2.13 7.48 6.98
CA PHE A 37 2.00 7.87 5.57
C PHE A 37 0.70 8.64 5.39
N ASP A 38 0.63 9.48 4.37
CA ASP A 38 -0.64 10.08 3.97
C ASP A 38 -1.51 9.03 3.28
N TRP A 39 -2.33 8.33 4.07
CA TRP A 39 -3.23 7.28 3.58
C TRP A 39 -4.30 7.79 2.59
N SER A 40 -4.48 9.11 2.45
CA SER A 40 -5.35 9.66 1.39
C SER A 40 -4.89 9.23 -0.01
N ILE A 41 -3.58 9.03 -0.21
CA ILE A 41 -3.02 8.52 -1.47
C ILE A 41 -3.53 7.10 -1.77
N ALA A 42 -3.59 6.24 -0.75
CA ALA A 42 -4.15 4.90 -0.89
C ALA A 42 -5.66 4.96 -1.15
N GLY A 43 -6.37 5.87 -0.49
CA GLY A 43 -7.79 6.15 -0.74
C GLY A 43 -8.07 6.56 -2.19
N GLU A 44 -7.32 7.52 -2.72
CA GLU A 44 -7.42 7.93 -4.13
C GLU A 44 -7.14 6.78 -5.11
N PHE A 45 -6.15 5.94 -4.82
CA PHE A 45 -5.82 4.79 -5.65
C PHE A 45 -6.99 3.81 -5.73
N VAL A 46 -7.59 3.45 -4.59
CA VAL A 46 -8.73 2.53 -4.53
C VAL A 46 -9.95 3.11 -5.26
N GLN A 47 -10.21 4.41 -5.12
CA GLN A 47 -11.29 5.09 -5.86
C GLN A 47 -11.07 5.05 -7.37
N LYS A 48 -9.83 5.26 -7.83
CA LYS A 48 -9.47 5.20 -9.26
C LYS A 48 -9.44 3.77 -9.81
N ASN A 49 -9.21 2.76 -8.96
CA ASN A 49 -9.00 1.36 -9.34
C ASN A 49 -9.87 0.37 -8.54
N PRO A 50 -11.21 0.47 -8.58
CA PRO A 50 -12.10 -0.31 -7.70
C PRO A 50 -12.07 -1.83 -7.94
N LYS A 51 -11.47 -2.28 -9.05
CA LYS A 51 -11.33 -3.71 -9.39
C LYS A 51 -10.05 -4.35 -8.85
N VAL A 52 -9.14 -3.57 -8.26
CA VAL A 52 -7.87 -4.06 -7.73
C VAL A 52 -8.02 -4.28 -6.22
N PRO A 53 -8.03 -5.54 -5.74
CA PRO A 53 -8.06 -5.81 -4.31
C PRO A 53 -6.84 -5.18 -3.65
N THR A 54 -7.04 -4.35 -2.62
CA THR A 54 -5.98 -3.54 -2.02
C THR A 54 -6.01 -3.68 -0.50
N LEU A 55 -4.83 -3.80 0.11
CA LEU A 55 -4.61 -3.87 1.55
C LEU A 55 -3.72 -2.69 1.95
N LEU A 56 -4.07 -2.01 3.04
CA LEU A 56 -3.27 -0.93 3.62
C LEU A 56 -2.39 -1.48 4.73
N ALA A 57 -1.13 -1.05 4.77
CA ALA A 57 -0.16 -1.40 5.79
C ALA A 57 0.77 -0.22 6.14
N GLY A 58 1.54 -0.41 7.21
CA GLY A 58 2.53 0.55 7.68
C GLY A 58 1.92 1.61 8.61
N GLY A 59 2.39 1.64 9.86
CA GLY A 59 1.98 2.67 10.84
C GLY A 59 0.55 2.54 11.40
N ILE A 60 -0.19 1.49 11.01
CA ILE A 60 -1.53 1.19 11.56
C ILE A 60 -1.38 0.67 13.00
N ASN A 61 -2.15 1.25 13.92
CA ASN A 61 -2.22 0.89 15.33
C ASN A 61 -3.67 1.06 15.84
N PRO A 62 -4.01 0.59 17.05
CA PRO A 62 -5.39 0.63 17.53
C PRO A 62 -6.02 2.03 17.61
N ALA A 63 -5.22 3.09 17.68
CA ALA A 63 -5.73 4.46 17.76
C ALA A 63 -6.11 5.06 16.39
N ASN A 64 -5.53 4.57 15.28
CA ASN A 64 -5.78 5.09 13.94
C ASN A 64 -6.38 4.07 12.96
N ALA A 65 -6.61 2.82 13.37
CA ALA A 65 -7.14 1.77 12.50
C ALA A 65 -8.59 1.99 12.00
N ALA A 66 -9.31 2.94 12.59
CA ALA A 66 -10.69 3.27 12.23
C ALA A 66 -10.81 4.49 11.29
N GLU A 67 -9.70 5.17 11.01
CA GLU A 67 -9.62 6.24 9.99
C GLU A 67 -9.78 5.66 8.58
#